data_AF-A0A914X0J0-F1
#
_entry.id   AF-A0A914X0J0-F1
#
_cell.length_a   1.000
_cell.length_b   1.000
_cell.length_c   1.000
_cell.angle_alpha   90.00
_cell.angle_beta   90.00
_cell.angle_gamma   90.00
#
_symmetry.space_group_name_H-M   'P 1'
#
loop_
_entity.id
_entity.type
_entity.pdbx_description
1 polymer ?
#
loop_
_entity_poly.entity_id
_entity_poly.type
_entity_poly.pdbx_seq_one_letter_code
_entity_poly.pdbx_strand_id
1 'polypeptide(L)'
;MDADRLLNDVQDANWRRWLENVRFVPKTDQCNDAFLPEAALRSGVRSQECEDGVCMKMWFKEKNGNSQVWRSCIPNAVDQIRSDCTRISSSEGDMEVCTCDGNLCNGVGRRAVGLVTILLSVLLSALLAKH
;
A
#
# COMPACT_ATOMS: atom_id res chain seq x y z
N MET A 1 4.37 15.94 4.93
CA MET A 1 5.58 15.61 4.13
C MET A 1 5.72 16.58 2.98
N ASP A 2 6.91 17.13 2.77
CA ASP A 2 7.25 17.91 1.57
C ASP A 2 7.56 16.94 0.42
N ALA A 3 6.67 16.87 -0.57
CA ALA A 3 6.79 15.93 -1.69
C ALA A 3 7.99 16.26 -2.60
N ASP A 4 8.31 17.54 -2.78
CA ASP A 4 9.37 17.97 -3.68
C ASP A 4 10.75 17.69 -3.06
N ARG A 5 10.89 17.89 -1.74
CA ARG A 5 12.11 17.48 -1.02
C ARG A 5 12.31 15.96 -1.02
N LEU A 6 11.25 15.19 -0.81
CA LEU A 6 11.32 13.72 -0.94
C LEU A 6 11.75 13.29 -2.34
N LEU A 7 11.17 13.88 -3.40
CA LEU A 7 11.54 13.58 -4.78
C LEU A 7 13.01 13.90 -5.08
N ASN A 8 13.53 15.01 -4.54
CA ASN A 8 14.94 15.40 -4.69
C ASN A 8 15.91 14.40 -4.02
N ASP A 9 15.50 13.77 -2.92
CA ASP A 9 16.31 12.79 -2.20
C ASP A 9 16.33 11.40 -2.89
N VAL A 10 15.33 11.08 -3.70
CA VAL A 10 15.25 9.80 -4.44
C VAL A 10 16.28 9.82 -5.57
N GLN A 11 17.38 9.06 -5.44
CA GLN A 11 18.45 9.03 -6.43
C GLN A 11 18.11 8.21 -7.68
N ASP A 12 17.24 7.21 -7.56
CA ASP A 12 16.82 6.38 -8.69
C ASP A 12 15.83 7.14 -9.59
N ALA A 13 16.23 7.36 -10.84
CA ALA A 13 15.45 8.13 -11.80
C ALA A 13 14.10 7.48 -12.16
N ASN A 14 14.01 6.14 -12.12
CA ASN A 14 12.76 5.42 -12.37
C ASN A 14 11.79 5.63 -11.20
N TRP A 15 12.29 5.50 -9.97
CA TRP A 15 11.48 5.77 -8.77
C TRP A 15 11.03 7.22 -8.69
N ARG A 16 11.90 8.18 -9.02
CA ARG A 16 11.54 9.60 -9.06
C ARG A 16 10.42 9.86 -10.07
N ARG A 17 10.58 9.39 -11.31
CA ARG A 17 9.56 9.53 -12.37
C ARG A 17 8.24 8.85 -11.99
N TRP A 18 8.31 7.69 -11.34
CA TRP A 18 7.11 7.00 -10.88
C TRP A 18 6.39 7.78 -9.77
N LEU A 19 7.11 8.27 -8.75
CA LEU A 19 6.54 9.07 -7.66
C LEU A 19 5.90 10.38 -8.16
N GLU A 20 6.50 11.02 -9.17
CA GLU A 20 5.95 12.20 -9.84
C GLU A 20 4.58 11.94 -10.49
N ASN A 21 4.34 10.72 -10.99
CA ASN A 21 3.07 10.34 -11.59
C ASN A 21 2.07 9.83 -10.54
N VAL A 22 2.53 9.05 -9.56
CA VAL A 22 1.66 8.42 -8.56
C VAL A 22 1.04 9.43 -7.61
N ARG A 23 1.65 10.61 -7.40
CA ARG A 23 1.07 11.66 -6.56
C ARG A 23 -0.29 12.18 -7.03
N PHE A 24 -0.67 11.92 -8.28
CA PHE A 24 -1.96 12.29 -8.87
C PHE A 24 -2.99 11.15 -8.84
N VAL A 25 -2.60 9.95 -8.41
CA VAL A 25 -3.48 8.79 -8.37
C VAL A 25 -4.34 8.88 -7.10
N PRO A 26 -5.68 8.82 -7.19
CA PRO A 26 -6.55 9.00 -6.02
C PRO A 26 -6.21 8.06 -4.86
N LYS A 27 -6.31 8.56 -3.63
CA LYS A 27 -6.20 7.73 -2.42
C LYS A 27 -7.48 6.94 -2.21
N THR A 28 -7.33 5.67 -1.89
CA THR A 28 -8.40 4.69 -1.75
C THR A 28 -8.18 3.88 -0.46
N ASP A 29 -9.21 3.23 0.08
CA ASP A 29 -9.01 2.31 1.20
C ASP A 29 -8.43 0.96 0.74
N GLN A 30 -8.70 0.59 -0.51
CA GLN A 30 -8.17 -0.59 -1.22
C GLN A 30 -8.33 -0.40 -2.73
N CYS A 31 -7.61 -1.16 -3.55
CA CYS A 31 -7.84 -1.12 -5.00
C CYS A 31 -9.21 -1.74 -5.33
N ASN A 32 -9.91 -1.17 -6.32
CA ASN A 32 -11.29 -1.58 -6.67
C ASN A 32 -12.30 -1.34 -5.54
N ASP A 33 -12.09 -0.29 -4.74
CA ASP A 33 -13.06 0.16 -3.74
C ASP A 33 -14.22 0.93 -4.39
N ALA A 34 -15.37 1.01 -3.70
CA ALA A 34 -16.58 1.61 -4.23
C ALA A 34 -16.33 3.05 -4.73
N PHE A 35 -16.45 3.25 -6.04
CA PHE A 35 -16.28 4.56 -6.65
C PHE A 35 -17.44 5.48 -6.28
N LEU A 36 -17.15 6.59 -5.59
CA LEU A 36 -18.09 7.67 -5.33
C LEU A 36 -17.99 8.73 -6.44
N PRO A 37 -18.96 8.83 -7.36
CA PRO A 37 -18.90 9.76 -8.48
C PRO A 37 -18.78 11.24 -8.06
N GLU A 38 -19.27 11.63 -6.88
CA GLU A 38 -19.09 13.00 -6.38
C GLU A 38 -17.63 13.36 -6.10
N ALA A 39 -16.78 12.37 -5.80
CA ALA A 39 -15.33 12.59 -5.64
C ALA A 39 -14.67 12.88 -7.00
N ALA A 40 -15.07 12.22 -8.07
CA ALA A 40 -14.53 12.45 -9.41
C ALA A 40 -14.75 13.87 -9.92
N LEU A 41 -15.93 14.45 -9.64
CA LEU A 41 -16.30 15.79 -10.07
C LEU A 41 -15.52 16.91 -9.37
N ARG A 42 -14.98 16.67 -8.18
CA ARG A 42 -14.27 17.69 -7.38
C ARG A 42 -12.75 17.53 -7.40
N SER A 43 -12.24 16.31 -7.57
CA SER A 43 -10.81 16.01 -7.46
C SER A 43 -10.21 15.33 -8.71
N GLY A 44 -10.96 15.18 -9.81
CA GLY A 44 -10.45 14.60 -11.06
C GLY A 44 -10.15 13.09 -10.98
N VAL A 45 -10.73 12.42 -10.00
CA VAL A 45 -10.53 11.00 -9.69
C VAL A 45 -11.17 10.14 -10.78
N ARG A 46 -10.38 9.28 -11.45
CA ARG A 46 -10.87 8.29 -12.44
C ARG A 46 -11.41 7.02 -11.75
N SER A 47 -12.29 6.30 -12.44
CA SER A 47 -12.83 4.98 -12.02
C SER A 47 -11.69 4.04 -11.56
N GLN A 48 -11.97 3.26 -10.52
CA GLN A 48 -10.98 2.44 -9.79
C GLN A 48 -11.03 0.95 -10.10
N GLU A 49 -11.65 0.55 -11.22
CA GLU A 49 -11.45 -0.81 -11.71
C GLU A 49 -9.95 -1.00 -11.96
N CYS A 50 -9.35 -1.92 -11.21
CA CYS A 50 -7.96 -2.32 -11.41
C CYS A 50 -7.85 -3.41 -12.49
N GLU A 51 -8.76 -3.36 -13.46
CA GLU A 51 -8.70 -4.19 -14.66
C GLU A 51 -7.48 -3.72 -15.47
N ASP A 52 -6.62 -4.66 -15.83
CA ASP A 52 -5.30 -4.40 -16.45
C ASP A 52 -4.36 -3.48 -15.64
N GLY A 53 -4.56 -3.39 -14.31
CA GLY A 53 -3.74 -2.62 -13.38
C GLY A 53 -3.05 -3.45 -12.30
N VAL A 54 -2.20 -2.78 -11.49
CA VAL A 54 -1.55 -3.37 -10.31
C VAL A 54 -1.93 -2.58 -9.06
N CYS A 55 -2.31 -3.27 -8.00
CA CYS A 55 -2.67 -2.63 -6.74
C CYS A 55 -1.41 -2.18 -6.01
N MET A 56 -1.48 -1.00 -5.38
CA MET A 56 -0.39 -0.40 -4.64
C MET A 56 -0.79 -0.13 -3.19
N LYS A 57 0.14 -0.36 -2.26
CA LYS A 57 0.11 0.10 -0.89
C LYS A 57 1.41 0.81 -0.56
N MET A 58 1.31 2.09 -0.25
CA MET A 58 2.43 2.93 0.14
C MET A 58 2.28 3.35 1.59
N TRP A 59 3.29 3.08 2.40
CA TRP A 59 3.39 3.54 3.77
C TRP A 59 4.49 4.57 3.88
N PHE A 60 4.16 5.70 4.49
CA PHE A 60 5.11 6.78 4.76
C PHE A 60 5.23 6.97 6.26
N LYS A 61 6.46 7.12 6.74
CA LYS A 61 6.78 7.51 8.10
C LYS A 61 7.63 8.77 8.08
N GLU A 62 7.03 9.87 8.47
CA GLU A 62 7.70 11.16 8.61
C GLU A 62 8.69 11.12 9.78
N LYS A 63 9.74 11.95 9.72
CA LYS A 63 10.72 12.06 10.83
C LYS A 63 10.12 12.50 12.16
N ASN A 64 9.04 13.28 12.13
CA ASN A 64 8.32 13.70 13.34
C ASN A 64 7.53 12.56 14.01
N GLY A 65 7.53 11.35 13.42
CA GLY A 65 6.85 10.17 13.94
C GLY A 65 5.46 9.92 13.34
N ASN A 66 4.90 10.86 12.57
CA ASN A 66 3.63 10.66 11.88
C ASN A 66 3.76 9.57 10.82
N SER A 67 2.73 8.77 10.65
CA SER A 67 2.70 7.78 9.59
C SER A 67 1.36 7.77 8.86
N GLN A 68 1.41 7.53 7.56
CA GLN A 68 0.26 7.51 6.68
C GLN A 68 0.33 6.31 5.75
N VAL A 69 -0.83 5.77 5.41
CA VAL A 69 -0.95 4.75 4.38
C VAL A 69 -1.76 5.32 3.22
N TRP A 70 -1.24 5.16 2.02
CA TRP A 70 -1.88 5.45 0.75
C TRP A 70 -2.05 4.14 0.00
N ARG A 71 -3.28 3.80 -0.36
CA ARG A 71 -3.56 2.67 -1.25
C ARG A 71 -4.20 3.18 -2.53
N SER A 72 -3.92 2.51 -3.63
CA SER A 72 -4.52 2.82 -4.92
C SER A 72 -4.33 1.69 -5.94
N CYS A 73 -4.80 1.91 -7.17
CA CYS A 73 -4.50 1.09 -8.34
C CYS A 73 -3.66 1.90 -9.35
N ILE A 74 -2.62 1.27 -9.89
CA ILE A 74 -1.81 1.81 -10.99
C ILE A 74 -2.37 1.22 -12.30
N PRO A 75 -3.03 2.02 -13.15
CA PRO A 75 -3.64 1.50 -14.38
C PRO A 75 -2.57 1.14 -15.42
N ASN A 76 -2.87 0.15 -16.28
CA ASN A 76 -1.98 -0.31 -17.36
C ASN A 76 -0.59 -0.74 -16.86
N ALA A 77 -0.51 -1.37 -15.69
CA ALA A 77 0.75 -1.71 -15.03
C ALA A 77 1.02 -3.23 -14.94
N VAL A 78 0.05 -4.06 -15.39
CA VAL A 78 0.23 -5.52 -15.48
C VAL A 78 1.45 -5.83 -16.33
N ASP A 79 2.23 -6.82 -15.90
CA ASP A 79 3.51 -7.25 -16.48
C ASP A 79 4.63 -6.20 -16.55
N GLN A 80 4.36 -4.94 -16.20
CA GLN A 80 5.35 -3.85 -16.17
C GLN A 80 5.91 -3.62 -14.76
N ILE A 81 5.12 -3.95 -13.74
CA ILE A 81 5.50 -3.79 -12.33
C ILE A 81 5.41 -5.14 -11.64
N ARG A 82 6.53 -5.61 -11.10
CA ARG A 82 6.56 -6.83 -10.29
C ARG A 82 5.81 -6.61 -8.99
N SER A 83 5.08 -7.63 -8.53
CA SER A 83 4.57 -7.72 -7.17
C SER A 83 5.71 -7.87 -6.16
N ASP A 84 6.15 -6.76 -5.57
CA ASP A 84 7.17 -6.74 -4.52
C ASP A 84 7.00 -5.53 -3.59
N CYS A 85 7.91 -5.40 -2.61
CA CYS A 85 8.00 -4.23 -1.76
C CYS A 85 9.39 -3.59 -1.89
N THR A 86 9.41 -2.28 -2.09
CA THR A 86 10.63 -1.47 -2.12
C THR A 86 10.58 -0.40 -1.05
N ARG A 87 11.71 -0.21 -0.35
CA ARG A 87 11.87 0.83 0.67
C ARG A 87 12.77 1.94 0.17
N ILE A 88 12.34 3.17 0.37
CA ILE A 88 13.07 4.39 0.04
C ILE A 88 13.20 5.21 1.33
N SER A 89 14.44 5.56 1.69
CA SER A 89 14.71 6.46 2.83
C SER A 89 15.12 7.82 2.32
N SER A 90 14.65 8.88 2.97
CA SER A 90 14.94 10.27 2.61
C SER A 90 15.21 11.13 3.84
N SER A 91 15.57 12.39 3.62
CA SER A 91 15.71 13.38 4.69
C SER A 91 14.37 13.78 5.32
N GLU A 92 13.23 13.44 4.70
CA GLU A 92 11.88 13.72 5.20
C GLU A 92 11.25 12.52 5.94
N GLY A 93 11.76 11.30 5.70
CA GLY A 93 11.25 10.10 6.34
C GLY A 93 11.57 8.81 5.60
N ASP A 94 10.88 7.74 5.99
CA ASP A 94 10.92 6.45 5.30
C ASP A 94 9.63 6.24 4.51
N MET A 95 9.77 5.64 3.33
CA MET A 95 8.68 5.19 2.49
C MET A 95 8.86 3.71 2.16
N GLU A 96 7.78 2.96 2.22
CA GLU A 96 7.70 1.60 1.68
C GLU A 96 6.55 1.52 0.69
N VAL A 97 6.85 1.11 -0.54
CA VAL A 97 5.87 0.89 -1.61
C VAL A 97 5.80 -0.60 -1.84
N CYS A 98 4.61 -1.18 -1.70
CA CYS A 98 4.33 -2.55 -2.07
C CYS A 98 3.31 -2.60 -3.20
N THR A 99 3.54 -3.52 -4.14
CA THR A 99 2.65 -3.82 -5.26
C THR A 99 2.16 -5.26 -5.15
N CYS A 100 0.93 -5.51 -5.59
CA CYS A 100 0.36 -6.85 -5.60
C CYS A 100 -0.67 -7.01 -6.71
N ASP A 101 -0.78 -8.25 -7.18
CA ASP A 101 -1.76 -8.65 -8.18
C ASP A 101 -3.09 -9.04 -7.53
N GLY A 102 -4.18 -8.69 -8.20
CA GLY A 102 -5.53 -9.05 -7.80
C GLY A 102 -6.26 -8.01 -6.95
N ASN A 103 -7.60 -8.04 -7.03
CA ASN A 103 -8.46 -7.07 -6.34
C ASN A 103 -8.28 -7.13 -4.81
N LEU A 104 -8.28 -5.95 -4.19
CA LEU A 104 -8.23 -5.76 -2.72
C LEU A 104 -6.96 -6.30 -2.03
N CYS A 105 -5.93 -6.75 -2.76
CA CYS A 105 -4.73 -7.36 -2.18
C CYS A 105 -3.92 -6.37 -1.30
N ASN A 106 -4.10 -5.07 -1.53
CA ASN A 106 -3.49 -3.99 -0.72
C ASN A 106 -4.26 -3.70 0.59
N GLY A 107 -5.41 -4.34 0.80
CA GLY A 107 -6.26 -4.19 1.99
C GLY A 107 -5.71 -4.89 3.24
N VAL A 108 -4.72 -5.78 3.10
CA VAL A 108 -4.15 -6.49 4.24
C VAL A 108 -3.35 -5.50 5.13
N GLY A 109 -3.99 -4.96 6.16
CA GLY A 109 -3.30 -4.49 7.36
C GLY A 109 -2.60 -5.69 7.99
N ARG A 110 -1.36 -5.52 8.50
CA ARG A 110 -0.55 -6.57 9.16
C ARG A 110 -1.48 -7.56 9.87
N ARG A 111 -1.77 -8.72 9.23
CA ARG A 111 -2.63 -9.72 9.84
C ARG A 111 -1.90 -10.13 11.11
N ALA A 112 -2.58 -10.04 12.24
CA ALA A 112 -2.14 -10.63 13.49
C ALA A 112 -2.17 -12.16 13.33
N VAL A 113 -1.25 -12.71 12.55
CA VAL A 113 -1.08 -14.16 12.33
C VAL A 113 -0.64 -14.85 13.62
N GLY A 114 -0.28 -14.09 14.67
CA GLY A 114 0.19 -14.62 15.94
C GLY A 114 -0.89 -15.07 16.95
N LEU A 115 -2.17 -14.68 16.81
CA LEU A 115 -3.17 -14.99 17.86
C LEU A 115 -3.86 -16.34 17.68
N VAL A 116 -4.08 -16.80 16.44
CA VAL A 116 -4.79 -18.06 16.18
C VAL A 116 -3.94 -19.28 16.54
N THR A 117 -2.62 -19.21 16.32
CA THR A 117 -1.69 -20.31 16.65
C THR A 117 -1.51 -20.51 18.16
N ILE A 118 -1.55 -19.44 18.97
CA ILE A 118 -1.43 -19.54 20.43
C ILE A 118 -2.70 -20.16 21.05
N LEU A 119 -3.88 -19.80 20.57
CA LEU A 119 -5.13 -20.38 21.07
C LEU A 119 -5.24 -21.89 20.78
N LEU A 120 -4.81 -22.31 19.58
CA LEU A 120 -4.77 -23.72 19.21
C LEU A 120 -3.74 -24.52 20.03
N SER A 121 -2.57 -23.96 20.32
CA SER A 121 -1.56 -24.64 21.13
C SER A 121 -2.00 -24.79 22.59
N VAL A 122 -2.63 -23.77 23.18
CA VAL A 122 -3.17 -23.84 24.55
C VAL A 122 -4.31 -24.88 24.65
N LEU A 123 -5.22 -24.92 23.67
CA LEU A 123 -6.30 -25.93 23.64
C LEU A 123 -5.75 -27.35 23.51
N LEU A 124 -4.77 -27.57 22.63
CA LEU A 124 -4.14 -28.88 22.46
C LEU A 124 -3.39 -29.31 23.74
N SER A 125 -2.73 -28.37 24.41
CA SER A 125 -2.04 -28.61 25.69
C SER A 125 -3.03 -29.00 26.80
N ALA A 126 -4.19 -28.32 26.86
CA ALA A 126 -5.25 -28.61 27.83
C ALA A 126 -5.97 -29.94 27.57
N LEU A 127 -6.04 -30.38 26.30
CA LEU A 127 -6.56 -31.70 25.91
C LEU A 127 -5.57 -32.82 26.26
N LEU A 128 -4.27 -32.61 26.02
CA LEU A 128 -3.22 -33.59 26.36
C LEU A 128 -2.99 -33.71 27.87
N ALA A 129 -3.18 -32.64 28.65
CA ALA A 129 -3.00 -32.68 30.11
C ALA A 129 -4.15 -33.39 30.87
N LYS A 130 -5.22 -33.80 30.18
CA LYS A 130 -6.36 -34.54 30.76
C LYS A 130 -6.33 -36.05 30.51
N HIS A 131 -5.31 -36.55 29.82
CA HIS A 131 -5.00 -37.97 29.65
C HIS A 131 -3.66 -38.30 30.32
#